data_AF-A0A7S8IVJ4-F1
#
_entry.id   AF-A0A7S8IVJ4-F1
#
_cell.length_a   1.000
_cell.length_b   1.000
_cell.length_c   1.000
_cell.angle_alpha   90.00
_cell.angle_beta   90.00
_cell.angle_gamma   90.00
#
_symmetry.space_group_name_H-M   'P 1'
#
loop_
_entity.id
_entity.type
_entity.pdbx_description
1 polymer ?
#
loop_
_entity_poly.entity_id
_entity_poly.type
_entity_poly.pdbx_seq_one_letter_code
_entity_poly.pdbx_strand_id
1 'polypeptide(L)'
;MPYNPNAITVDDRGFTMKMMWVGLGSSLLLLTGKIYGFYDHIEALAGGFTAGSLIGLAFIGRQDEYFQSLVYFAARWALSITGLWLFASILSFTRDYVDDTVFGLVAIAVTFHLAFTWARLRGY
;
A
#
# COMPACT_ATOMS: atom_id res chain seq x y z
N MET A 1 3.76 -25.91 24.82
CA MET A 1 2.99 -25.72 23.56
C MET A 1 3.48 -26.75 22.55
N PRO A 2 2.61 -27.50 21.86
CA PRO A 2 3.07 -28.43 20.82
C PRO A 2 3.79 -27.65 19.70
N TYR A 3 4.92 -28.18 19.26
CA TYR A 3 5.71 -27.60 18.18
C TYR A 3 4.86 -27.50 16.91
N ASN A 4 4.70 -26.28 16.39
CA ASN A 4 4.01 -26.03 15.12
C ASN A 4 5.07 -25.74 14.04
N PRO A 5 5.34 -26.67 13.12
CA PRO A 5 6.33 -26.49 12.07
C PRO A 5 5.97 -25.39 11.06
N ASN A 6 4.72 -24.93 11.04
CA ASN A 6 4.24 -23.85 10.19
C ASN A 6 4.07 -22.53 10.96
N ALA A 7 4.66 -22.41 12.14
CA ALA A 7 4.69 -21.16 12.88
C ALA A 7 5.57 -20.14 12.13
N ILE A 8 5.06 -18.91 12.00
CA ILE A 8 5.80 -17.82 11.36
C ILE A 8 7.10 -17.57 12.13
N THR A 9 8.21 -17.55 11.39
CA THR A 9 9.53 -17.29 11.96
C THR A 9 9.84 -15.80 11.98
N VAL A 10 10.86 -15.42 12.75
CA VAL A 10 11.38 -14.05 12.77
C VAL A 10 11.86 -13.62 11.36
N ASP A 11 12.36 -14.56 10.58
CA ASP A 11 12.85 -14.32 9.22
C ASP A 11 11.70 -14.02 8.25
N ASP A 12 10.57 -14.72 8.35
CA ASP A 12 9.37 -14.46 7.55
C ASP A 12 8.81 -13.05 7.81
N ARG A 13 8.82 -12.64 9.08
CA ARG A 13 8.45 -11.27 9.48
C ARG A 13 9.43 -10.26 8.90
N GLY A 14 10.73 -10.54 9.00
CA GLY A 14 11.79 -9.69 8.43
C GLY A 14 11.64 -9.52 6.93
N PHE A 15 11.35 -10.59 6.21
CA PHE A 15 11.08 -10.56 4.77
C PHE A 15 9.85 -9.72 4.44
N THR A 16 8.73 -9.96 5.12
CA THR A 16 7.48 -9.20 4.93
C THR A 16 7.70 -7.71 5.15
N MET A 17 8.41 -7.35 6.22
CA MET A 17 8.77 -5.96 6.54
C MET A 17 9.68 -5.32 5.48
N LYS A 18 10.55 -6.10 4.82
CA LYS A 18 11.37 -5.61 3.69
C LYS A 18 10.51 -5.43 2.44
N MET A 19 9.58 -6.34 2.17
CA MET A 19 8.65 -6.22 1.05
C MET A 19 7.77 -4.97 1.14
N MET A 20 7.38 -4.54 2.36
CA MET A 20 6.66 -3.28 2.54
C MET A 20 7.50 -2.05 2.16
N TRP A 21 8.83 -2.09 2.34
CA TRP A 21 9.73 -1.04 1.86
C TRP A 21 9.85 -1.02 0.33
N VAL A 22 9.90 -2.20 -0.29
CA VAL A 22 9.87 -2.31 -1.75
C VAL A 22 8.57 -1.72 -2.29
N GLY A 23 7.43 -2.07 -1.67
CA GLY A 23 6.12 -1.51 -2.01
C GLY A 23 6.03 0.01 -1.84
N LEU A 24 6.68 0.58 -0.81
CA LEU A 24 6.77 2.03 -0.64
C LEU A 24 7.56 2.66 -1.81
N GLY A 25 8.75 2.14 -2.10
CA GLY A 25 9.57 2.67 -3.19
C GLY A 25 8.86 2.59 -4.54
N SER A 26 8.21 1.46 -4.82
CA SER A 26 7.47 1.27 -6.07
C SER A 26 6.23 2.15 -6.16
N SER A 27 5.48 2.35 -5.07
CA SER A 27 4.30 3.20 -5.08
C SER A 27 4.65 4.68 -5.26
N LEU A 28 5.74 5.16 -4.65
CA LEU A 28 6.26 6.51 -4.86
C LEU A 28 6.77 6.72 -6.29
N LEU A 29 7.47 5.72 -6.84
CA LEU A 29 7.92 5.75 -8.24
C LEU A 29 6.73 5.80 -9.20
N LEU A 30 5.69 5.02 -8.93
CA LEU A 30 4.46 4.98 -9.71
C LEU A 30 3.71 6.32 -9.65
N LEU A 31 3.60 6.94 -8.47
CA LEU A 31 3.00 8.27 -8.32
C LEU A 31 3.78 9.33 -9.08
N THR A 32 5.12 9.28 -9.00
CA THR A 32 6.00 10.20 -9.72
C THR A 32 5.85 10.01 -11.23
N GLY A 33 5.72 8.77 -11.71
CA GLY A 33 5.42 8.47 -13.11
C GLY A 33 4.10 9.09 -13.58
N LYS A 34 3.04 8.95 -12.78
CA LYS A 34 1.74 9.57 -13.09
C LYS A 34 1.76 11.10 -13.09
N ILE A 35 2.63 11.74 -12.33
CA ILE A 35 2.73 13.21 -12.27
C ILE A 35 3.62 13.76 -13.40
N TYR A 36 4.76 13.13 -13.66
CA TYR A 36 5.80 13.69 -14.55
C TYR A 36 5.91 12.99 -15.91
N GLY A 37 5.27 11.84 -16.09
CA GLY A 37 5.34 11.01 -17.29
C GLY A 37 6.66 10.25 -17.39
N PHE A 38 6.69 8.97 -16.98
CA PHE A 38 7.84 8.08 -17.17
C PHE A 38 7.64 7.11 -18.34
N TYR A 39 8.68 6.34 -18.66
CA TYR A 39 8.59 5.24 -19.62
C TYR A 39 7.59 4.18 -19.13
N ASP A 40 6.64 3.79 -19.99
CA ASP A 40 5.54 2.86 -19.69
C ASP A 40 5.99 1.56 -19.01
N HIS A 41 7.16 1.04 -19.38
CA HIS A 41 7.72 -0.18 -18.77
C HIS A 41 8.08 -0.01 -17.30
N ILE A 42 8.56 1.16 -16.89
CA ILE A 42 8.92 1.45 -15.50
C ILE A 42 7.64 1.55 -14.66
N GLU A 43 6.60 2.21 -15.19
CA GLU A 43 5.31 2.29 -14.52
C GLU A 43 4.66 0.91 -14.37
N ALA A 44 4.71 0.06 -15.39
CA ALA A 44 4.19 -1.29 -15.31
C ALA A 44 4.89 -2.13 -14.24
N LEU A 45 6.22 -2.05 -14.15
CA LEU A 45 7.00 -2.74 -13.12
C LEU A 45 6.70 -2.19 -11.72
N ALA A 46 6.67 -0.87 -11.56
CA ALA A 46 6.35 -0.22 -10.29
C ALA A 46 4.91 -0.55 -9.83
N GLY A 47 3.97 -0.60 -10.77
CA GLY A 47 2.60 -1.08 -10.55
C GLY A 47 2.57 -2.52 -10.08
N GLY A 48 3.33 -3.42 -10.74
CA GLY A 48 3.43 -4.82 -10.36
C GLY A 48 3.95 -5.03 -8.94
N PHE A 49 5.03 -4.34 -8.55
CA PHE A 49 5.56 -4.42 -7.18
C PHE A 49 4.60 -3.85 -6.14
N THR A 50 3.96 -2.72 -6.45
CA THR A 50 3.00 -2.06 -5.55
C THR A 50 1.75 -2.91 -5.36
N ALA A 51 1.20 -3.48 -6.44
CA ALA A 51 0.06 -4.38 -6.35
C ALA A 51 0.45 -5.68 -5.65
N GLY A 52 1.62 -6.25 -5.97
CA GLY A 52 2.13 -7.47 -5.36
C GLY A 52 2.34 -7.35 -3.85
N SER A 53 2.86 -6.22 -3.35
CA SER A 53 3.02 -6.00 -1.91
C SER A 53 1.67 -5.95 -1.20
N LEU A 54 0.66 -5.31 -1.79
CA LEU A 54 -0.69 -5.22 -1.22
C LEU A 54 -1.46 -6.54 -1.31
N ILE A 55 -1.42 -7.23 -2.46
CA ILE A 55 -2.02 -8.56 -2.65
C ILE A 55 -1.39 -9.56 -1.69
N GLY A 56 -0.08 -9.48 -1.49
CA GLY A 56 0.65 -10.33 -0.54
C GLY A 56 0.05 -10.28 0.87
N LEU A 57 -0.48 -9.13 1.31
CA LEU A 57 -1.10 -8.98 2.64
C LEU A 57 -2.29 -9.93 2.84
N ALA A 58 -3.03 -10.28 1.80
CA ALA A 58 -4.16 -11.21 1.89
C ALA A 58 -3.72 -12.63 2.28
N PHE A 59 -2.49 -13.02 1.94
CA PHE A 59 -1.92 -14.33 2.21
C PHE A 59 -1.09 -14.37 3.51
N ILE A 60 -0.91 -13.21 4.15
CA ILE A 60 -0.04 -12.99 5.30
C ILE A 60 -0.84 -13.07 6.62
N GLY A 61 -2.06 -13.63 6.60
CA GLY A 61 -3.02 -13.72 7.71
C GLY A 61 -2.59 -14.51 8.96
N ARG A 62 -1.31 -14.85 9.11
CA ARG A 62 -0.72 -15.50 10.30
C ARG A 62 0.43 -14.70 10.92
N GLN A 63 0.69 -13.48 10.46
CA GLN A 63 1.73 -12.65 11.06
C GLN A 63 1.38 -12.22 12.48
N ASP A 64 2.46 -11.91 13.20
CA ASP A 64 2.48 -11.41 14.57
C ASP A 64 1.54 -10.20 14.77
N GLU A 65 1.04 -10.04 15.99
CA GLU A 65 0.10 -8.98 16.39
C GLU A 65 0.65 -7.59 16.05
N TYR A 66 1.97 -7.41 16.18
CA TYR A 66 2.67 -6.18 15.80
C TYR A 66 2.56 -5.87 14.30
N PHE A 67 2.69 -6.86 13.42
CA PHE A 67 2.54 -6.59 11.98
C PHE A 67 1.09 -6.24 11.65
N GLN A 68 0.14 -6.93 12.30
CA GLN A 68 -1.27 -6.66 12.11
C GLN A 68 -1.63 -5.24 12.56
N SER A 69 -1.14 -4.76 13.71
CA SER A 69 -1.40 -3.39 14.19
C SER A 69 -0.96 -2.34 13.18
N LEU A 70 0.22 -2.51 12.57
CA LEU A 70 0.73 -1.63 11.52
C LEU A 70 -0.16 -1.64 10.27
N VAL A 71 -0.59 -2.82 9.83
CA VAL A 71 -1.51 -2.97 8.68
C VAL A 71 -2.85 -2.31 8.98
N TYR A 72 -3.42 -2.50 10.18
CA TYR A 72 -4.67 -1.85 10.59
C TYR A 72 -4.54 -0.33 10.59
N PHE A 73 -3.43 0.20 11.13
CA PHE A 73 -3.17 1.64 11.10
C PHE A 73 -3.10 2.17 9.66
N ALA A 74 -2.34 1.51 8.80
CA ALA A 74 -2.19 1.89 7.41
C ALA A 74 -3.51 1.80 6.63
N ALA A 75 -4.28 0.74 6.86
CA ALA A 75 -5.57 0.51 6.22
C ALA A 75 -6.59 1.60 6.57
N ARG A 76 -6.60 2.09 7.82
CA ARG A 76 -7.48 3.20 8.23
C ARG A 76 -7.22 4.46 7.39
N TRP A 77 -5.95 4.83 7.21
CA TRP A 77 -5.57 5.98 6.39
C TRP A 77 -5.90 5.76 4.90
N ALA A 78 -5.60 4.58 4.37
CA ALA A 78 -5.93 4.24 3.00
C ALA A 78 -7.44 4.34 2.74
N LEU A 79 -8.28 3.79 3.63
CA LEU A 79 -9.74 3.87 3.53
C LEU A 79 -10.26 5.30 3.67
N SER A 80 -9.65 6.14 4.51
CA SER A 80 -9.99 7.57 4.58
C SER A 80 -9.72 8.28 3.24
N ILE A 81 -8.58 8.02 2.61
CA ILE A 81 -8.26 8.57 1.28
C ILE A 81 -9.21 8.02 0.21
N THR A 82 -9.56 6.74 0.24
CA THR A 82 -10.57 6.16 -0.65
C THR A 82 -11.90 6.90 -0.51
N GLY A 83 -12.36 7.15 0.72
CA GLY A 83 -13.59 7.90 0.99
C GLY A 83 -13.54 9.33 0.44
N LEU A 84 -12.41 10.03 0.63
CA LEU A 84 -12.21 11.37 0.07
C LEU A 84 -12.19 11.37 -1.47
N TRP A 85 -11.56 10.37 -2.09
CA TRP A 85 -11.53 10.21 -3.54
C TRP A 85 -12.94 9.99 -4.10
N LEU A 86 -13.68 9.04 -3.52
CA LEU A 86 -15.07 8.76 -3.92
C LEU A 86 -16.01 9.94 -3.67
N PHE A 87 -15.74 10.74 -2.64
CA PHE A 87 -16.51 11.96 -2.41
C PHE A 87 -16.20 13.02 -3.48
N ALA A 88 -14.93 13.21 -3.83
CA ALA A 88 -14.51 14.17 -4.85
C ALA A 88 -15.08 13.85 -6.24
N SER A 89 -15.26 12.57 -6.58
CA SER A 89 -15.82 12.16 -7.88
C SER A 89 -17.32 12.43 -8.03
N ILE A 90 -18.05 12.68 -6.92
CA ILE A 90 -19.50 12.94 -6.93
C ILE A 90 -19.82 14.46 -6.87
N LEU A 91 -18.84 15.30 -6.51
CA LEU A 91 -19.05 16.74 -6.37
C LEU A 91 -19.37 17.40 -7.73
N SER A 92 -20.41 18.22 -7.79
CA SER A 92 -20.86 18.87 -9.04
C SER A 92 -19.83 19.79 -9.72
N PHE A 93 -18.74 20.13 -9.02
CA PHE A 93 -17.61 20.90 -9.55
C PHE A 93 -16.69 20.09 -10.49
N THR A 94 -16.78 18.76 -10.49
CA THR A 94 -16.00 17.87 -11.38
C THR A 94 -16.78 17.45 -12.63
N ARG A 95 -17.86 18.17 -13.00
CA ARG A 95 -18.73 17.82 -14.14
C ARG A 95 -17.99 17.67 -15.48
N ASP A 96 -16.85 18.35 -15.66
CA ASP A 96 -15.98 18.25 -16.84
C ASP A 96 -14.67 17.50 -16.56
N TYR A 97 -14.45 17.02 -15.33
CA TYR A 97 -13.25 16.30 -14.92
C TYR A 97 -13.44 14.80 -15.17
N VAL A 98 -12.63 14.24 -16.06
CA VAL A 98 -12.56 12.79 -16.25
C VAL A 98 -11.73 12.22 -15.11
N ASP A 99 -12.40 11.48 -14.21
CA ASP A 99 -11.77 10.92 -13.03
C ASP A 99 -10.72 9.86 -13.43
N ASP A 100 -9.43 10.15 -13.22
CA ASP A 100 -8.37 9.17 -13.45
C ASP A 100 -8.36 8.17 -12.29
N THR A 101 -9.15 7.11 -12.47
CA THR A 101 -9.26 6.02 -11.49
C THR A 101 -7.90 5.39 -11.17
N VAL A 102 -6.97 5.36 -12.14
CA VAL A 102 -5.63 4.81 -11.94
C VAL A 102 -4.86 5.72 -11.00
N PHE A 103 -4.91 7.03 -11.19
CA PHE A 103 -4.28 7.99 -10.28
C PHE A 103 -4.83 7.84 -8.85
N GLY A 104 -6.14 7.70 -8.69
CA GLY A 104 -6.77 7.46 -7.39
C GLY A 104 -6.25 6.22 -6.68
N LEU A 105 -6.14 5.09 -7.40
CA LEU A 105 -5.58 3.85 -6.86
C LEU A 105 -4.11 4.00 -6.44
N VAL A 106 -3.32 4.73 -7.22
CA VAL A 106 -1.92 5.02 -6.89
C VAL A 106 -1.81 5.88 -5.63
N ALA A 107 -2.66 6.90 -5.49
CA ALA A 107 -2.70 7.75 -4.30
C ALA A 107 -3.07 6.95 -3.03
N ILE A 108 -4.04 6.04 -3.13
CA ILE A 108 -4.44 5.14 -2.04
C ILE A 108 -3.27 4.21 -1.66
N ALA A 109 -2.61 3.61 -2.66
CA ALA A 109 -1.47 2.72 -2.44
C ALA A 109 -0.29 3.43 -1.77
N VAL A 110 0.06 4.64 -2.23
CA VAL A 110 1.11 5.46 -1.60
C VAL A 110 0.74 5.81 -0.15
N THR A 111 -0.51 6.20 0.09
CA THR A 111 -1.00 6.51 1.43
C THR A 111 -0.84 5.31 2.36
N PHE A 112 -1.24 4.12 1.92
CA PHE A 112 -1.07 2.89 2.69
C PHE A 112 0.39 2.67 3.07
N HIS A 113 1.31 2.68 2.09
CA HIS A 113 2.72 2.41 2.35
C HIS A 113 3.40 3.49 3.21
N LEU A 114 3.03 4.76 3.04
CA LEU A 114 3.50 5.86 3.88
C LEU A 114 3.01 5.72 5.32
N ALA A 115 1.72 5.45 5.51
CA ALA A 115 1.12 5.27 6.84
C ALA A 115 1.71 4.05 7.54
N PHE A 116 1.91 2.94 6.82
CA PHE A 116 2.58 1.74 7.33
C PHE A 116 4.01 2.06 7.79
N THR A 117 4.78 2.74 6.93
CA THR A 117 6.18 3.09 7.22
C THR A 117 6.29 4.05 8.40
N TRP A 118 5.40 5.04 8.46
CA TRP A 118 5.32 5.97 9.57
C TRP A 118 5.01 5.28 10.89
N ALA A 119 4.01 4.38 10.91
CA ALA A 119 3.65 3.62 12.08
C ALA A 119 4.81 2.76 12.58
N ARG A 120 5.51 2.11 11.65
CA ARG A 120 6.70 1.30 11.94
C ARG A 120 7.83 2.14 12.53
N LEU A 121 8.14 3.30 11.95
CA LEU A 121 9.22 4.17 12.43
C LEU A 121 8.93 4.75 13.81
N ARG A 122 7.65 4.89 14.18
CA ARG A 122 7.23 5.38 15.50
C ARG A 122 6.96 4.28 16.53
N GLY A 123 7.04 3.01 16.14
CA GLY A 123 6.84 1.89 17.05
C GLY A 123 5.39 1.74 17.55
N TYR A 124 4.40 2.11 16.72
CA TYR A 124 2.98 1.83 16.98
C TYR A 124 2.66 0.34 16.84
#